data_AF-A0A8I0FDL3-F1
#
_entry.id   AF-A0A8I0FDL3-F1
#
_cell.length_a   1.000
_cell.length_b   1.000
_cell.length_c   1.000
_cell.angle_alpha   90.00
_cell.angle_beta   90.00
_cell.angle_gamma   90.00
#
_symmetry.space_group_name_H-M   'P 1'
#
loop_
_entity.id
_entity.type
_entity.pdbx_description
1 polymer ?
#
loop_
_entity_poly.entity_id
_entity_poly.type
_entity_poly.pdbx_seq_one_letter_code
_entity_poly.pdbx_strand_id
1 'polypeptide(L)' 'MSYQVTIEPIGTTIEVEEDQTILDAALRQGVWLPFACGHGTCGTCKVQVTDGFYDVGEASP' A
#
# COMPACT_ATOMS: atom_id res chain seq x y z
N MET A 1 -8.04 11.22 -8.47
CA MET A 1 -6.82 11.14 -9.32
C MET A 1 -6.10 9.83 -9.00
N SER A 2 -5.12 9.40 -9.79
CA SER A 2 -4.33 8.20 -9.49
C SER A 2 -2.87 8.54 -9.22
N TYR A 3 -2.26 7.77 -8.33
CA TYR A 3 -0.86 7.83 -7.93
C TYR A 3 -0.15 6.54 -8.35
N GLN A 4 1.15 6.62 -8.62
CA GLN A 4 1.97 5.45 -8.91
C GLN A 4 2.84 5.10 -7.72
N VAL A 5 2.79 3.84 -7.32
CA VAL A 5 3.60 3.30 -6.22
C VAL A 5 4.39 2.12 -6.73
N THR A 6 5.69 2.12 -6.52
CA THR A 6 6.58 1.01 -6.87
C THR A 6 6.86 0.16 -5.64
N ILE A 7 6.60 -1.14 -5.72
CA ILE A 7 6.82 -2.10 -4.65
C ILE A 7 8.19 -2.74 -4.84
N GLU A 8 9.13 -2.39 -3.96
CA GLU A 8 10.47 -2.99 -3.90
C GLU A 8 10.51 -4.17 -2.91
N PRO A 9 11.35 -5.19 -3.16
CA PRO A 9 12.33 -5.32 -4.26
C PRO A 9 11.75 -5.94 -5.54
N ILE A 10 10.43 -6.15 -5.61
CA ILE A 10 9.75 -6.83 -6.72
C ILE A 10 9.84 -6.00 -8.01
N GLY A 11 9.97 -4.66 -7.90
CA GLY A 11 10.07 -3.73 -9.03
C GLY A 11 8.74 -3.56 -9.76
N THR A 12 7.62 -3.99 -9.16
CA THR A 12 6.29 -3.84 -9.73
C THR A 12 5.72 -2.48 -9.37
N THR A 13 5.27 -1.74 -10.37
CA THR A 13 4.56 -0.47 -10.17
C THR A 13 3.07 -0.72 -10.26
N ILE A 14 2.34 -0.22 -9.27
CA ILE A 14 0.89 -0.30 -9.19
C ILE A 14 0.29 1.10 -9.23
N GLU A 15 -0.91 1.19 -9.79
CA GLU A 15 -1.72 2.42 -9.78
C GLU A 15 -2.66 2.43 -8.56
N VAL A 16 -2.65 3.52 -7.80
CA VAL A 16 -3.43 3.69 -6.56
C VAL A 16 -4.35 4.89 -6.73
N GLU A 17 -5.65 4.70 -6.63
CA GLU A 17 -6.61 5.81 -6.67
C GLU A 17 -6.54 6.63 -5.37
N GLU A 18 -6.88 7.92 -5.45
CA GLU A 18 -6.83 8.88 -4.34
C GLU A 18 -7.65 8.46 -3.11
N ASP A 19 -8.76 7.75 -3.31
CA ASP A 19 -9.62 7.23 -2.23
C ASP A 19 -9.33 5.75 -1.90
N GLN A 20 -8.17 5.22 -2.31
CA GLN A 20 -7.83 3.81 -2.20
C GLN A 20 -6.54 3.59 -1.38
N THR A 21 -6.52 2.53 -0.58
CA THR A 21 -5.30 2.14 0.14
C THR A 21 -4.31 1.44 -0.81
N ILE A 22 -3.01 1.57 -0.51
CA ILE A 22 -1.94 0.86 -1.24
C ILE A 22 -2.16 -0.66 -1.18
N LEU A 23 -2.64 -1.18 -0.04
CA LEU A 23 -2.94 -2.61 0.12
C LEU A 23 -4.03 -3.06 -0.86
N ASP A 24 -5.14 -2.32 -0.94
CA ASP A 24 -6.23 -2.66 -1.85
C ASP A 24 -5.80 -2.57 -3.31
N ALA A 25 -5.01 -1.55 -3.65
CA ALA A 25 -4.50 -1.37 -5.01
C ALA A 25 -3.54 -2.51 -5.41
N ALA A 26 -2.66 -2.92 -4.50
CA ALA A 26 -1.76 -4.05 -4.71
C ALA A 26 -2.54 -5.34 -4.94
N LEU A 27 -3.50 -5.67 -4.06
CA LEU A 27 -4.30 -6.89 -4.17
C LEU A 27 -5.16 -6.90 -5.44
N ARG A 28 -5.75 -5.76 -5.83
CA ARG A 28 -6.54 -5.61 -7.06
C ARG A 28 -5.70 -5.87 -8.32
N GLN A 29 -4.42 -5.52 -8.29
CA GLN A 29 -3.47 -5.73 -9.40
C GLN A 29 -2.70 -7.06 -9.29
N GLY A 30 -3.06 -7.92 -8.33
CA GLY A 30 -2.44 -9.22 -8.15
C GLY A 30 -1.05 -9.18 -7.48
N VAL A 31 -0.66 -8.04 -6.91
CA VAL A 31 0.56 -7.93 -6.10
C VAL A 31 0.23 -8.31 -4.67
N TRP A 32 0.79 -9.42 -4.22
CA TRP A 32 0.59 -9.89 -2.86
C TRP A 32 1.48 -9.14 -1.87
N LEU A 33 0.86 -8.59 -0.84
CA LEU A 33 1.52 -8.01 0.33
C LEU A 33 1.10 -8.80 1.57
N PRO A 34 1.94 -8.91 2.62
CA PRO A 34 1.54 -9.56 3.85
C PRO A 34 0.44 -8.74 4.53
N PHE A 35 -0.75 -9.31 4.73
CA PHE A 35 -1.83 -8.65 5.47
C PHE A 35 -2.59 -9.66 6.34
N ALA A 36 -3.25 -9.16 7.39
CA ALA A 36 -4.10 -9.97 8.26
C ALA A 36 -5.45 -9.31 8.52
N CYS A 37 -5.47 -8.08 9.06
CA CYS A 37 -6.73 -7.41 9.38
C CYS A 37 -7.33 -6.62 8.21
N GLY A 38 -6.53 -5.97 7.35
CA GLY A 38 -7.04 -5.07 6.30
C GLY A 38 -7.60 -3.72 6.77
N HIS A 39 -7.65 -3.45 8.07
CA HIS A 39 -8.26 -2.23 8.64
C HIS A 39 -7.29 -1.40 9.51
N GLY A 40 -5.97 -1.59 9.34
CA GLY A 40 -4.96 -0.75 10.00
C GLY A 40 -4.67 -1.03 11.47
N THR A 41 -5.08 -2.17 12.04
CA THR A 41 -4.88 -2.47 13.49
C THR A 41 -3.77 -3.48 13.79
N CYS A 42 -3.57 -4.48 12.93
CA CYS A 42 -2.63 -5.59 13.20
C CYS A 42 -1.16 -5.27 12.88
N GLY A 43 -0.90 -4.25 12.05
CA GLY A 43 0.46 -3.92 11.60
C GLY A 43 1.13 -4.91 10.64
N THR A 44 0.49 -6.02 10.26
CA THR A 44 1.09 -7.04 9.37
C THR A 44 1.44 -6.50 7.98
N CYS A 45 0.67 -5.54 7.48
CA CYS A 45 0.89 -4.91 6.18
C CYS A 45 1.73 -3.63 6.23
N LYS A 46 2.44 -3.38 7.34
CA LYS A 46 3.36 -2.24 7.43
C LYS A 46 4.51 -2.43 6.45
N VAL A 47 4.82 -1.36 5.75
CA VAL A 47 5.93 -1.27 4.79
C VAL A 47 6.78 -0.06 5.12
N GLN A 48 8.04 -0.10 4.69
CA GLN A 48 8.91 1.07 4.76
C GLN A 48 8.83 1.83 3.44
N VAL A 49 8.58 3.13 3.52
CA VAL A 49 8.65 4.02 2.36
C VAL A 49 10.11 4.42 2.17
N THR A 50 10.66 4.12 0.98
CA THR A 50 12.05 4.43 0.62
C THR A 50 12.20 5.81 -0.01
N ASP A 51 11.20 6.25 -0.77
CA ASP A 51 11.18 7.55 -1.45
C ASP A 51 9.72 8.04 -1.64
N GLY A 52 9.56 9.35 -1.84
CA GLY A 52 8.26 9.98 -2.10
C GLY A 52 7.49 10.42 -0.84
N PHE A 53 6.25 10.88 -1.07
CA PHE A 53 5.32 11.30 -0.03
C PHE A 53 4.20 10.28 0.11
N TYR A 54 3.75 10.06 1.34
CA TYR A 54 2.68 9.13 1.65
C TYR A 54 1.77 9.69 2.74
N ASP A 55 0.54 9.20 2.76
CA ASP A 55 -0.43 9.42 3.83
C ASP A 55 -0.85 8.06 4.41
N VAL A 56 -0.79 7.93 5.74
CA VAL A 56 -1.18 6.72 6.47
C VAL A 56 -2.67 6.75 6.82
N GLY A 57 -3.32 7.91 6.66
CA GLY A 57 -4.71 8.14 7.03
C GLY A 57 -4.96 7.77 8.49
N GLU A 58 -6.04 7.02 8.70
CA GLU A 58 -6.51 6.59 10.03
C GLU A 58 -5.88 5.26 10.51
N ALA A 59 -4.93 4.68 9.76
CA ALA A 59 -4.29 3.43 10.17
C ALA A 59 -3.39 3.66 11.41
N SER A 60 -3.25 2.63 12.25
CA SER A 60 -2.39 2.73 13.44
C SER A 60 -0.94 3.03 13.03
N PRO A 61 -0.30 4.05 13.63
CA PRO A 61 1.11 4.37 13.39
C PRO A 61 2.03 3.21 13.74
#